data_AF-A0A1G3M1J1-F1
#
_entry.id   AF-A0A1G3M1J1-F1
#
_cell.length_a   1.000
_cell.length_b   1.000
_cell.length_c   1.000
_cell.angle_alpha   90.00
_cell.angle_beta   90.00
_cell.angle_gamma   90.00
#
_symmetry.space_group_name_H-M   'P 1'
#
loop_
_entity.id
_entity.type
_entity.pdbx_description
1 polymer ?
#
loop_
_entity_poly.entity_id
_entity_poly.type
_entity_poly.pdbx_seq_one_letter_code
_entity_poly.pdbx_strand_id
1 'polypeptide(L)'
;MKPVAFIIIRAPVPTKTYAEILVGHAAPGYWMQMKRWHTEPFEWARIKGATSIRMTTSLDPRLWERWFGFKRLNSLMELDLGTYSTVRTSAVTAGD
;
A
#
# COMPACT_ATOMS: atom_id res chain seq x y z
N MET A 1 -0.99 -8.93 -21.53
CA MET A 1 -1.23 -7.62 -20.85
C MET A 1 0.11 -7.01 -20.45
N LYS A 2 0.29 -5.69 -20.56
CA LYS A 2 1.47 -4.99 -20.02
C LYS A 2 1.19 -4.61 -18.55
N PRO A 3 2.14 -4.76 -17.61
CA PRO A 3 1.95 -4.30 -16.25
C PRO A 3 1.77 -2.78 -16.22
N VAL A 4 0.76 -2.32 -15.47
CA VAL A 4 0.33 -0.91 -15.39
C VAL A 4 0.66 -0.27 -14.03
N ALA A 5 1.13 -1.08 -13.07
CA ALA A 5 1.69 -0.67 -11.79
C ALA A 5 2.48 -1.82 -11.16
N PHE A 6 3.42 -1.52 -10.27
CA PHE A 6 4.01 -2.51 -9.37
C PHE A 6 4.22 -1.92 -7.98
N ILE A 7 4.13 -2.77 -6.96
CA ILE A 7 4.31 -2.37 -5.55
C ILE A 7 5.39 -3.27 -4.99
N ILE A 8 6.44 -2.68 -4.41
CA ILE A 8 7.45 -3.42 -3.68
C ILE A 8 7.23 -3.13 -2.21
N ILE A 9 6.97 -4.17 -1.41
CA ILE A 9 6.92 -4.06 0.05
C ILE A 9 8.12 -4.79 0.63
N ARG A 10 8.84 -4.10 1.50
CA ARG A 10 9.89 -4.67 2.33
C ARG A 10 9.31 -5.02 3.68
N ALA A 11 9.52 -6.26 4.10
CA ALA A 11 9.14 -6.72 5.42
C ALA A 11 9.78 -5.83 6.51
N PRO A 12 9.12 -5.67 7.66
CA PRO A 12 9.79 -5.13 8.84
C PRO A 12 11.01 -6.00 9.16
N VAL A 13 12.17 -5.35 9.34
CA VAL A 13 13.31 -6.03 9.98
C VAL A 13 13.02 -6.15 11.49
N PRO A 14 13.65 -7.08 12.24
CA PRO A 14 13.30 -7.33 13.64
C PRO A 14 13.35 -6.10 14.57
N THR A 15 14.09 -5.06 14.18
CA THR A 15 14.24 -3.81 14.93
C THR A 15 13.21 -2.73 14.54
N LYS A 16 12.37 -2.98 13.54
CA LYS A 16 11.35 -2.05 13.04
C LYS A 16 9.96 -2.64 13.24
N THR A 17 9.04 -1.81 13.68
CA THR A 17 7.61 -2.14 13.76
C THR A 17 6.85 -1.79 12.47
N TYR A 18 7.54 -1.30 11.43
CA TYR A 18 6.91 -0.86 10.19
C TYR A 18 7.45 -1.59 8.96
N ALA A 19 6.57 -1.81 7.98
CA ALA A 19 6.97 -2.22 6.63
C ALA A 19 7.23 -0.98 5.76
N GLU A 20 8.15 -1.09 4.81
CA GLU A 20 8.43 -0.02 3.84
C GLU A 20 7.81 -0.35 2.49
N ILE A 21 7.12 0.62 1.89
CA ILE A 21 6.64 0.50 0.52
C ILE A 21 7.46 1.40 -0.39
N LEU A 22 7.90 0.79 -1.49
CA LEU A 22 8.39 1.46 -2.69
C LEU A 22 7.33 1.25 -3.77
N VAL A 23 6.55 2.29 -4.04
CA VAL A 23 5.54 2.23 -5.10
C VAL A 23 6.21 2.48 -6.44
N GLY A 24 6.16 1.49 -7.32
CA GLY A 24 6.55 1.61 -8.71
C GLY A 24 5.38 2.06 -9.56
N HIS A 25 5.37 3.36 -9.91
CA HIS A 25 4.66 3.96 -11.04
C HIS A 25 3.29 3.36 -11.43
N ALA A 26 2.19 4.04 -11.08
CA ALA A 26 0.89 3.81 -11.70
C ALA A 26 0.81 4.59 -13.02
N ALA A 27 0.35 3.96 -14.11
CA ALA A 27 -0.14 4.72 -15.24
C ALA A 27 -1.35 5.60 -14.82
N PRO A 28 -1.44 6.85 -15.30
CA PRO A 28 -2.62 7.70 -15.05
C PRO A 28 -3.91 6.96 -15.44
N GLY A 29 -4.90 6.95 -14.52
CA GLY A 29 -6.20 6.29 -14.73
C GLY A 29 -6.39 4.94 -14.03
N TYR A 30 -5.33 4.35 -13.47
CA TYR A 30 -5.39 3.03 -12.80
C TYR A 30 -5.62 3.08 -11.28
N TRP A 31 -5.97 4.24 -10.73
CA TRP A 31 -6.13 4.45 -9.28
C TRP A 31 -7.21 3.56 -8.63
N MET A 32 -8.33 3.30 -9.31
CA MET A 32 -9.33 2.36 -8.81
C MET A 32 -8.80 0.92 -8.71
N GLN A 33 -7.94 0.52 -9.65
CA GLN A 33 -7.30 -0.80 -9.62
C GLN A 33 -6.19 -0.85 -8.58
N MET A 34 -5.49 0.26 -8.34
CA MET A 34 -4.54 0.37 -7.24
C MET A 34 -5.21 0.17 -5.88
N LYS A 35 -6.42 0.69 -5.64
CA LYS A 35 -7.11 0.48 -4.36
C LYS A 35 -7.23 -1.01 -4.02
N ARG A 36 -7.46 -1.82 -5.05
CA ARG A 36 -7.55 -3.27 -4.95
C ARG A 36 -6.19 -3.94 -4.75
N TRP A 37 -5.16 -3.52 -5.47
CA TRP A 37 -3.83 -4.16 -5.42
C TRP A 37 -3.02 -3.87 -4.16
N HIS A 38 -3.37 -2.84 -3.39
CA HIS A 38 -2.65 -2.51 -2.16
C HIS A 38 -3.16 -3.28 -0.92
N THR A 39 -4.38 -3.83 -0.98
CA THR A 39 -4.96 -4.57 0.15
C THR A 39 -4.13 -5.80 0.50
N GLU A 40 -3.76 -6.61 -0.49
CA GLU A 40 -2.96 -7.83 -0.30
C GLU A 40 -1.56 -7.55 0.28
N PRO A 41 -0.77 -6.61 -0.28
CA PRO A 41 0.51 -6.22 0.29
C PRO A 41 0.40 -5.66 1.72
N PHE A 42 -0.65 -4.89 2.06
CA PHE A 42 -0.80 -4.33 3.40
C PHE A 42 -1.13 -5.42 4.42
N GLU A 43 -2.00 -6.34 4.05
CA GLU A 43 -2.33 -7.51 4.88
C GLU A 43 -1.12 -8.42 5.07
N TRP A 44 -0.32 -8.62 4.02
CA TRP A 44 0.94 -9.34 4.13
C TRP A 44 1.89 -8.67 5.13
N ALA A 45 2.03 -7.35 5.08
CA ALA A 45 2.86 -6.60 6.03
C ALA A 45 2.39 -6.81 7.48
N ARG A 46 1.07 -6.77 7.69
CA ARG A 46 0.43 -7.04 8.99
C ARG A 46 0.75 -8.44 9.50
N ILE A 47 0.62 -9.46 8.65
CA ILE A 47 0.95 -10.87 8.96
C ILE A 47 2.43 -11.04 9.31
N LYS A 48 3.32 -10.25 8.68
CA LYS A 48 4.76 -10.21 9.00
C LYS A 48 5.09 -9.43 10.27
N GLY A 49 4.10 -8.92 11.00
CA GLY A 49 4.27 -8.25 12.28
C GLY A 49 4.46 -6.73 12.18
N ALA A 50 4.21 -6.12 11.02
CA ALA A 50 4.21 -4.67 10.91
C ALA A 50 2.94 -4.08 11.57
N THR A 51 3.12 -3.04 12.38
CA THR A 51 2.03 -2.23 12.95
C THR A 51 1.69 -1.03 12.07
N SER A 52 2.63 -0.61 11.22
CA SER A 52 2.40 0.46 10.25
C SER A 52 3.14 0.24 8.95
N ILE A 53 2.75 1.00 7.94
CA ILE A 53 3.38 1.05 6.63
C ILE A 53 3.93 2.44 6.40
N ARG A 54 5.19 2.52 5.98
CA ARG A 54 5.85 3.78 5.65
C ARG A 54 6.25 3.82 4.19
N MET A 55 6.05 4.97 3.54
CA MET A 55 6.51 5.19 2.17
C MET A 55 7.01 6.60 1.95
N THR A 56 7.94 6.73 1.01
CA THR A 56 8.18 7.98 0.30
C THR A 56 7.57 7.81 -1.09
N THR A 57 6.86 8.82 -1.57
CA THR A 57 6.15 8.74 -2.85
C THR A 57 6.43 9.96 -3.70
N SER A 58 6.69 9.73 -4.99
CA SER A 58 6.76 10.79 -6.01
C SER A 58 5.40 11.05 -6.66
N LEU A 59 4.37 10.26 -6.31
CA LEU A 59 2.99 10.43 -6.76
C LEU A 59 2.26 11.39 -5.80
N ASP A 60 1.14 11.98 -6.25
CA ASP A 60 0.36 12.91 -5.43
C ASP A 60 -0.05 12.27 -4.07
N PRO A 61 0.50 12.74 -2.94
CA PRO A 61 0.23 12.16 -1.63
C PRO A 61 -1.23 12.31 -1.18
N ARG A 62 -1.96 13.29 -1.72
CA ARG A 62 -3.38 13.48 -1.40
C ARG A 62 -4.23 12.29 -1.81
N LEU A 63 -3.82 11.56 -2.85
CA LEU A 63 -4.49 10.33 -3.27
C LEU A 63 -4.29 9.22 -2.24
N TRP A 64 -3.11 9.12 -1.65
CA TRP A 64 -2.80 8.14 -0.62
C TRP A 64 -3.52 8.42 0.70
N GLU A 65 -3.58 9.70 1.08
CA GLU A 65 -4.37 10.17 2.22
C GLU A 65 -5.86 9.83 2.02
N ARG A 66 -6.44 10.22 0.88
CA ARG A 66 -7.87 10.06 0.60
C ARG A 66 -8.31 8.60 0.46
N TRP A 67 -7.55 7.78 -0.26
CA TRP A 67 -8.02 6.45 -0.66
C TRP A 67 -7.57 5.32 0.27
N PHE A 68 -6.47 5.51 0.98
CA PHE A 68 -5.86 4.49 1.83
C PHE A 68 -5.70 4.94 3.28
N GLY A 69 -5.94 6.21 3.61
CA GLY A 69 -5.86 6.70 4.99
C GLY A 69 -4.44 6.93 5.49
N PHE A 70 -3.46 7.04 4.59
CA PHE A 70 -2.11 7.44 4.98
C PHE A 70 -2.13 8.84 5.59
N LYS A 71 -1.24 9.09 6.55
CA LYS A 71 -0.95 10.40 7.11
C LYS A 71 0.41 10.84 6.63
N ARG A 72 0.52 12.10 6.23
CA ARG A 72 1.81 12.69 5.88
C ARG A 72 2.58 13.09 7.14
N LEU A 73 3.84 12.65 7.20
CA LEU A 73 4.84 13.00 8.21
C LEU A 73 6.03 13.62 7.47
N ASN A 74 5.98 14.94 7.24
CA ASN A 74 6.97 15.66 6.43
C ASN A 74 7.10 15.07 5.00
N SER A 75 8.27 14.53 4.66
CA SER A 75 8.57 13.87 3.38
C SER A 75 8.13 12.40 3.32
N LEU A 76 7.66 11.85 4.44
CA LEU A 76 7.21 10.47 4.59
C LEU A 76 5.68 10.42 4.65
N MET A 77 5.12 9.27 4.28
CA MET A 77 3.74 8.91 4.54
C MET A 77 3.67 7.66 5.40
N GLU A 78 2.75 7.63 6.35
CA GLU A 78 2.53 6.49 7.26
C GLU A 78 1.06 6.07 7.32
N LEU A 79 0.81 4.77 7.18
CA LEU A 79 -0.50 4.15 7.38
C LEU A 79 -0.42 3.26 8.62
N ASP A 80 -1.33 3.48 9.57
CA ASP A 80 -1.51 2.59 10.72
C ASP A 80 -2.32 1.35 10.31
N LEU A 81 -1.73 0.16 10.48
CA LEU A 81 -2.38 -1.11 10.13
C LEU A 81 -3.36 -1.60 11.19
N GLY A 82 -3.34 -1.06 12.41
CA GLY A 82 -4.31 -1.40 13.46
C GLY A 82 -5.69 -0.79 13.20
N THR A 83 -5.75 0.32 12.48
CA THR A 83 -7.01 1.00 12.10
C THR A 83 -7.41 0.74 10.64
N TYR A 84 -6.52 0.12 9.87
CA TYR A 84 -6.80 -0.32 8.51
C TYR A 84 -7.78 -1.49 8.53
N SER A 85 -9.08 -1.20 8.43
CA SER A 85 -10.09 -2.24 8.26
C SER A 85 -10.11 -2.69 6.79
N THR A 86 -9.63 -3.91 6.54
CA THR A 86 -9.88 -4.61 5.29
C THR A 86 -11.39 -4.89 5.21
N VAL A 87 -12.16 -3.99 4.62
CA VAL A 87 -13.43 -4.41 4.00
C VAL A 87 -13.03 -5.44 2.94
N ARG A 88 -13.23 -6.72 3.28
CA ARG A 88 -12.97 -7.88 2.41
C ARG A 88 -13.42 -7.56 1.00
N THR A 89 -12.47 -7.30 0.11
CA THR A 89 -12.70 -7.37 -1.32
C THR A 89 -12.04 -8.67 -1.75
N SER A 90 -12.90 -9.66 -1.98
CA SER A 90 -12.57 -10.97 -2.51
C SER A 90 -11.51 -10.85 -3.62
N ALA A 91 -10.57 -11.80 -3.62
CA ALA A 91 -9.72 -12.06 -4.77
C ALA A 91 -10.61 -12.04 -6.03
N VAL A 92 -10.30 -11.20 -7.01
CA VAL A 92 -10.58 -11.63 -8.38
C VAL A 92 -9.25 -12.06 -8.92
N THR A 93 -9.17 -13.36 -9.13
CA THR A 93 -8.50 -13.91 -10.28
C THR A 93 -8.80 -12.98 -11.46
N ALA A 94 -7.77 -12.32 -11.99
CA ALA A 94 -7.87 -11.81 -13.36
C ALA A 94 -8.30 -13.03 -14.19
N GLY A 95 -9.52 -12.96 -14.73
CA GLY A 95 -10.20 -14.10 -15.33
C GLY A 95 -9.37 -14.78 -16.41
N ASP A 96 -9.64 -16.07 -16.55
CA ASP A 96 -9.37 -16.88 -17.75
C ASP A 96 -9.90 -16.20 -19.03
#